data_AF-A0A1Z8KUE1-F1
#
_entry.id   AF-A0A1Z8KUE1-F1
#
_cell.length_a   1.000
_cell.length_b   1.000
_cell.length_c   1.000
_cell.angle_alpha   90.00
_cell.angle_beta   90.00
_cell.angle_gamma   90.00
#
_symmetry.space_group_name_H-M   'P 1'
#
loop_
_entity.id
_entity.type
_entity.pdbx_description
1 polymer ?
#
loop_
_entity_poly.entity_id
_entity_poly.type
_entity_poly.pdbx_seq_one_letter_code
_entity_poly.pdbx_strand_id
1 'polypeptide(L)'
;MNRYLLIYILFCINIFSFEIFWDLGVGISPYSVNSSKNDINISTFHRLEGIKKYFSMDYEMAIYHFSQLDENDKMIILYEYIDCHYLLNNFSGALNILNNYDNYELSENIIYLKSKIHFKLSSYEDSLIDLEYLLSNYKDSDYSDILKFEIQKINLVKDE
;
A
#
# COMPACT_ATOMS: atom_id res chain seq x y z
N MET A 1 -19.27 48.34 -9.39
CA MET A 1 -18.46 47.13 -9.06
C MET A 1 -17.22 47.60 -8.32
N ASN A 2 -17.08 47.22 -7.05
CA ASN A 2 -16.14 47.85 -6.12
C ASN A 2 -14.70 47.36 -6.39
N ARG A 3 -13.79 48.25 -6.81
CA ARG A 3 -12.42 47.91 -7.26
C ARG A 3 -11.61 47.14 -6.20
N TYR A 4 -11.91 47.37 -4.93
CA TYR A 4 -11.27 46.70 -3.80
C TYR A 4 -11.62 45.20 -3.70
N LEU A 5 -12.80 44.80 -4.16
CA LEU A 5 -13.27 43.42 -4.11
C LEU A 5 -12.55 42.56 -5.16
N LEU A 6 -12.17 43.17 -6.29
CA LEU A 6 -11.44 42.51 -7.38
C LEU A 6 -9.96 42.27 -7.01
N ILE A 7 -9.37 43.18 -6.21
CA ILE A 7 -8.02 43.03 -5.66
C ILE A 7 -7.96 41.88 -4.64
N TYR A 8 -8.99 41.74 -3.80
CA TYR A 8 -9.07 40.65 -2.82
C TYR A 8 -9.18 39.28 -3.50
N ILE A 9 -9.98 39.17 -4.57
CA ILE A 9 -10.12 37.94 -5.36
C ILE A 9 -8.78 37.59 -6.06
N LEU A 10 -8.07 38.57 -6.63
CA LEU A 10 -6.75 38.35 -7.23
C LEU A 10 -5.68 37.92 -6.21
N PHE A 11 -5.77 38.39 -4.97
CA PHE A 11 -4.83 37.99 -3.91
C PHE A 11 -5.13 36.58 -3.39
N CYS A 12 -6.40 36.18 -3.29
CA CYS A 12 -6.78 34.82 -2.86
C CYS A 12 -6.45 33.74 -3.88
N ILE A 13 -6.48 34.04 -5.19
CA ILE A 13 -6.15 33.07 -6.25
C ILE A 13 -4.65 32.72 -6.24
N ASN A 14 -3.78 33.66 -5.84
CA ASN A 14 -2.32 33.43 -5.82
C ASN A 14 -1.80 32.69 -4.58
N ILE A 15 -2.63 32.52 -3.53
CA ILE A 15 -2.22 31.78 -2.32
C ILE A 15 -2.48 30.27 -2.48
N PHE A 16 -3.32 29.86 -3.42
CA PHE A 16 -3.66 28.44 -3.65
C PHE A 16 -2.79 27.72 -4.68
N SER A 17 -1.68 28.34 -5.10
CA SER A 17 -0.70 27.74 -6.00
C SER A 17 0.71 27.84 -5.42
N PHE A 18 0.86 27.57 -4.10
CA PHE A 18 2.11 27.02 -3.61
C PHE A 18 2.12 25.55 -3.97
N GLU A 19 2.74 25.30 -5.11
CA GLU A 19 2.98 24.02 -5.71
C GLU A 19 3.44 23.00 -4.65
N ILE A 20 2.74 21.86 -4.67
CA ILE A 20 3.06 20.60 -4.02
C ILE A 20 4.35 20.07 -4.64
N PHE A 21 5.47 20.77 -4.40
CA PHE A 21 6.82 20.36 -4.79
C PHE A 21 7.58 19.72 -3.62
N TRP A 22 6.92 19.56 -2.47
CA TRP A 22 7.54 19.12 -1.23
C TRP A 22 7.22 17.69 -0.79
N ASP A 23 6.71 16.82 -1.68
CA ASP A 23 6.47 15.42 -1.29
C ASP A 23 6.70 14.37 -2.38
N LEU A 24 7.63 14.65 -3.29
CA LEU A 24 8.32 13.60 -4.03
C LEU A 24 9.79 13.88 -3.84
N GLY A 25 10.51 12.98 -3.16
CA GLY A 25 11.97 13.00 -3.02
C GLY A 25 12.70 12.80 -4.35
N VAL A 26 12.36 13.56 -5.38
CA VAL A 26 13.19 13.76 -6.57
C VAL A 26 14.15 14.89 -6.27
N GLY A 27 15.27 14.54 -5.62
CA GLY A 27 16.39 15.47 -5.48
C GLY A 27 16.77 15.99 -6.87
N ILE A 28 16.55 17.28 -7.11
CA ILE A 28 16.97 17.93 -8.35
C ILE A 28 18.50 18.00 -8.29
N SER A 29 19.14 17.01 -8.90
CA SER A 29 20.57 16.94 -9.00
C SER A 29 21.05 17.96 -10.04
N PRO A 30 22.09 18.76 -9.77
CA PRO A 30 22.73 19.61 -10.80
C PRO A 30 23.46 18.77 -11.86
N TYR A 31 23.53 17.44 -11.69
CA TYR A 31 24.09 16.53 -12.67
C TYR A 31 23.04 16.18 -13.74
N SER A 32 23.33 16.53 -15.00
CA SER A 32 22.56 16.03 -16.13
C SER A 32 22.63 14.51 -16.19
N VAL A 33 21.48 13.83 -16.17
CA VAL A 33 21.40 12.39 -16.41
C VAL A 33 21.82 12.15 -17.86
N ASN A 34 23.08 11.77 -18.08
CA ASN A 34 23.54 11.26 -19.38
C ASN A 34 23.01 9.83 -19.55
N SER A 35 21.71 9.66 -19.77
CA SER A 35 21.19 8.44 -20.38
C SER A 35 20.93 8.75 -21.86
N SER A 36 21.56 7.99 -22.74
CA SER A 36 21.39 8.13 -24.19
C SER A 36 20.05 7.57 -24.70
N LYS A 37 19.19 7.08 -23.80
CA LYS A 37 17.85 6.57 -24.07
C LYS A 37 16.95 6.88 -22.88
N ASN A 38 15.99 7.79 -23.07
CA ASN A 38 14.92 8.13 -22.13
C ASN A 38 13.80 7.07 -22.12
N ASP A 39 14.13 5.80 -22.32
CA ASP A 39 13.15 4.73 -22.34
C ASP A 39 13.01 4.20 -20.91
N ILE A 40 12.02 4.70 -20.18
CA ILE A 40 11.60 4.08 -18.91
C ILE A 40 11.18 2.64 -19.27
N ASN A 41 11.80 1.66 -18.62
CA ASN A 41 11.38 0.27 -18.77
C ASN A 41 9.88 0.17 -18.47
N ILE A 42 9.12 -0.50 -19.33
CA ILE A 42 7.66 -0.66 -19.21
C ILE A 42 7.27 -1.15 -17.81
N SER A 43 8.06 -2.07 -17.22
CA SER A 43 7.86 -2.52 -15.84
C SER A 43 7.96 -1.35 -14.84
N THR A 44 9.00 -0.51 -14.96
CA THR A 44 9.18 0.66 -14.08
C THR A 44 8.05 1.67 -14.23
N PHE A 45 7.55 1.86 -15.46
CA PHE A 45 6.37 2.70 -15.71
C PHE A 45 5.14 2.16 -14.97
N HIS A 46 4.80 0.88 -15.16
CA HIS A 46 3.65 0.27 -14.48
C HIS A 46 3.78 0.32 -12.97
N ARG A 47 4.97 0.06 -12.42
CA ARG A 47 5.19 0.14 -10.98
C ARG A 47 4.95 1.55 -10.43
N LEU A 48 5.50 2.58 -11.07
CA LEU A 48 5.37 3.97 -10.60
C LEU A 48 3.93 4.49 -10.74
N GLU A 49 3.27 4.25 -11.87
CA GLU A 49 1.87 4.65 -12.03
C GLU A 49 0.96 3.85 -11.07
N GLY A 50 1.21 2.56 -10.86
CA GLY A 50 0.46 1.76 -9.88
C GLY A 50 0.57 2.32 -8.46
N ILE A 51 1.78 2.67 -8.01
CA ILE A 51 2.01 3.28 -6.69
C ILE A 51 1.35 4.65 -6.58
N LYS A 52 1.45 5.49 -7.61
CA LYS A 52 0.77 6.78 -7.67
C LYS A 52 -0.75 6.62 -7.55
N LYS A 53 -1.32 5.61 -8.22
CA LYS A 53 -2.75 5.28 -8.16
C LYS A 53 -3.18 4.78 -6.79
N TYR A 54 -2.35 3.95 -6.16
CA TYR A 54 -2.56 3.49 -4.78
C TYR A 54 -2.64 4.66 -3.80
N PHE A 55 -1.70 5.59 -3.84
CA PHE A 55 -1.73 6.77 -2.98
C PHE A 55 -2.85 7.77 -3.31
N SER A 56 -3.37 7.76 -4.55
CA SER A 56 -4.58 8.52 -4.90
C SER A 56 -5.89 7.80 -4.55
N MET A 57 -5.82 6.66 -3.85
CA MET A 57 -6.98 5.81 -3.50
C MET A 57 -7.76 5.25 -4.70
N ASP A 58 -7.11 5.23 -5.88
CA ASP A 58 -7.66 4.67 -7.12
C ASP A 58 -7.19 3.21 -7.24
N TYR A 59 -7.71 2.36 -6.36
CA TYR A 59 -7.22 0.98 -6.17
C TYR A 59 -7.46 0.08 -7.37
N GLU A 60 -8.54 0.30 -8.13
CA GLU A 60 -8.81 -0.45 -9.36
C GLU A 60 -7.74 -0.19 -10.43
N MET A 61 -7.35 1.07 -10.63
CA MET A 61 -6.28 1.41 -11.56
C MET A 61 -4.91 0.97 -11.03
N ALA A 62 -4.69 1.04 -9.71
CA ALA A 62 -3.46 0.53 -9.09
C ALA A 62 -3.30 -0.98 -9.39
N ILE A 63 -4.36 -1.77 -9.16
CA ILE A 63 -4.40 -3.20 -9.50
C ILE A 63 -4.13 -3.43 -10.99
N TYR A 64 -4.75 -2.64 -11.87
CA TYR A 64 -4.48 -2.76 -13.31
C TYR A 64 -2.99 -2.60 -13.60
N HIS A 65 -2.34 -1.56 -13.08
CA HIS A 65 -0.91 -1.35 -13.30
C HIS A 65 -0.04 -2.45 -12.67
N PHE A 66 -0.31 -2.84 -11.42
CA PHE A 66 0.44 -3.91 -10.76
C PHE A 66 0.27 -5.26 -11.46
N SER A 67 -0.89 -5.54 -12.04
CA SER A 67 -1.14 -6.80 -12.76
C SER A 67 -0.23 -6.99 -13.98
N GLN A 68 0.26 -5.90 -14.59
CA GLN A 68 1.14 -5.90 -15.76
C GLN A 68 2.61 -6.21 -15.42
N LEU A 69 2.96 -6.24 -14.14
CA LEU A 69 4.31 -6.56 -13.67
C LEU A 69 4.57 -8.06 -13.73
N ASP A 70 5.85 -8.44 -13.87
CA ASP A 70 6.28 -9.82 -13.71
C ASP A 70 6.29 -10.22 -12.22
N GLU A 71 6.49 -11.50 -11.92
CA GLU A 71 6.40 -12.01 -10.54
C GLU A 71 7.45 -11.37 -9.60
N ASN A 72 8.64 -11.10 -10.12
CA ASN A 72 9.74 -10.48 -9.36
C ASN A 72 9.42 -9.03 -9.01
N ASP A 73 8.92 -8.25 -9.97
CA ASP A 73 8.53 -6.86 -9.75
C ASP A 73 7.27 -6.76 -8.88
N LYS A 74 6.33 -7.70 -9.00
CA LYS A 74 5.17 -7.80 -8.09
C LYS A 74 5.60 -8.06 -6.65
N MET A 75 6.65 -8.84 -6.42
CA MET A 75 7.16 -9.09 -5.07
C MET A 75 7.59 -7.80 -4.36
N ILE A 76 8.15 -6.84 -5.10
CA ILE A 76 8.61 -5.55 -4.57
C ILE A 76 7.43 -4.70 -4.07
N ILE A 77 6.28 -4.79 -4.73
CA ILE A 77 5.06 -4.02 -4.42
C ILE A 77 3.96 -4.90 -3.82
N LEU A 78 4.32 -6.07 -3.29
CA LEU A 78 3.36 -7.09 -2.90
C LEU A 78 2.40 -6.58 -1.83
N TYR A 79 2.90 -5.80 -0.86
CA TYR A 79 2.06 -5.21 0.17
C TYR A 79 0.98 -4.31 -0.44
N GLU A 80 1.36 -3.32 -1.24
CA GLU A 80 0.43 -2.38 -1.87
C GLU A 80 -0.55 -3.08 -2.79
N TYR A 81 -0.09 -4.11 -3.51
CA TYR A 81 -0.94 -4.88 -4.39
C TYR A 81 -2.01 -5.65 -3.63
N ILE A 82 -1.64 -6.38 -2.58
CA ILE A 82 -2.58 -7.10 -1.73
C ILE A 82 -3.51 -6.14 -0.99
N ASP A 83 -2.99 -5.00 -0.51
CA ASP A 83 -3.77 -4.02 0.21
C ASP A 83 -4.83 -3.37 -0.69
N CYS A 84 -4.54 -3.13 -1.98
CA CYS A 84 -5.57 -2.70 -2.93
C CYS A 84 -6.75 -3.68 -2.99
N HIS A 85 -6.48 -4.99 -3.05
CA HIS A 85 -7.53 -6.00 -3.05
C HIS A 85 -8.28 -6.04 -1.72
N TYR A 86 -7.58 -5.89 -0.59
CA TYR A 86 -8.18 -5.80 0.73
C TYR A 86 -9.14 -4.61 0.86
N LEU A 87 -8.71 -3.42 0.41
CA LEU A 87 -9.49 -2.18 0.47
C LEU A 87 -10.73 -2.22 -0.42
N LEU A 88 -10.69 -2.98 -1.52
CA LEU A 88 -11.85 -3.26 -2.37
C LEU A 88 -12.73 -4.42 -1.85
N ASN A 89 -12.49 -4.94 -0.64
CA ASN A 89 -13.16 -6.10 -0.05
C ASN A 89 -13.04 -7.40 -0.88
N ASN A 90 -12.03 -7.48 -1.77
CA ASN A 90 -11.74 -8.67 -2.55
C ASN A 90 -10.76 -9.59 -1.80
N PHE A 91 -11.20 -10.10 -0.65
CA PHE A 91 -10.35 -10.88 0.26
C PHE A 91 -9.89 -12.21 -0.32
N SER A 92 -10.75 -12.91 -1.06
CA SER A 92 -10.40 -14.17 -1.72
C SER A 92 -9.38 -13.96 -2.84
N GLY A 93 -9.52 -12.87 -3.61
CA GLY A 93 -8.53 -12.48 -4.62
C GLY A 93 -7.18 -12.12 -4.01
N ALA A 94 -7.19 -11.38 -2.89
CA ALA A 94 -5.99 -11.04 -2.13
C ALA A 94 -5.25 -12.32 -1.66
N LEU A 95 -5.97 -13.25 -1.06
CA LEU A 95 -5.38 -14.51 -0.59
C LEU A 95 -4.83 -15.36 -1.75
N ASN A 96 -5.52 -15.41 -2.88
CA ASN A 96 -5.05 -16.12 -4.06
C ASN A 96 -3.73 -15.55 -4.61
N ILE A 97 -3.53 -14.23 -4.54
CA ILE A 97 -2.25 -13.62 -4.93
C ILE A 97 -1.16 -14.02 -3.93
N LEU A 98 -1.44 -13.98 -2.62
CA LEU A 98 -0.49 -14.38 -1.58
C LEU A 98 -0.02 -15.83 -1.72
N ASN A 99 -0.92 -16.75 -2.10
CA ASN A 99 -0.57 -18.16 -2.29
C ASN A 99 0.50 -18.39 -3.36
N ASN A 100 0.62 -17.49 -4.34
CA ASN A 100 1.70 -17.56 -5.34
C ASN A 100 3.09 -17.30 -4.71
N TYR A 101 3.12 -16.73 -3.50
CA TYR A 101 4.32 -16.35 -2.78
C TYR A 101 4.56 -17.17 -1.49
N ASP A 102 3.82 -18.27 -1.26
CA ASP A 102 3.95 -19.09 -0.03
C ASP A 102 5.36 -19.68 0.18
N ASN A 103 6.14 -19.84 -0.89
CA ASN A 103 7.53 -20.33 -0.82
C ASN A 103 8.56 -19.22 -0.51
N TYR A 104 8.12 -17.97 -0.40
CA TYR A 104 8.98 -16.82 -0.15
C TYR A 104 8.87 -16.37 1.31
N GLU A 105 9.95 -15.79 1.83
CA GLU A 105 9.91 -15.14 3.13
C GLU A 105 9.12 -13.82 3.01
N LEU A 106 7.95 -13.77 3.66
CA LEU A 106 7.08 -12.60 3.67
C LEU A 106 7.50 -11.63 4.77
N SER A 107 7.31 -10.33 4.52
CA SER A 107 7.54 -9.31 5.55
C SER A 107 6.46 -9.32 6.62
N GLU A 108 6.78 -8.82 7.81
CA GLU A 108 5.86 -8.66 8.94
C GLU A 108 4.54 -8.00 8.55
N ASN A 109 4.61 -6.92 7.77
CA ASN A 109 3.44 -6.16 7.31
C ASN A 109 2.52 -6.99 6.40
N ILE A 110 3.10 -7.86 5.56
CA ILE A 110 2.33 -8.73 4.66
C ILE A 110 1.66 -9.85 5.47
N ILE A 111 2.37 -10.44 6.44
CA ILE A 111 1.80 -11.47 7.33
C ILE A 111 0.68 -10.88 8.18
N TYR A 112 0.86 -9.65 8.68
CA TYR A 112 -0.20 -8.96 9.41
C TYR A 112 -1.41 -8.63 8.53
N LEU A 113 -1.20 -8.25 7.27
CA LEU A 113 -2.30 -8.07 6.32
C LEU A 113 -2.99 -9.40 5.98
N LYS A 114 -2.22 -10.49 5.85
CA LYS A 114 -2.73 -11.85 5.64
C LYS A 114 -3.65 -12.30 6.78
N SER A 115 -3.28 -12.06 8.04
CA SER A 115 -4.14 -12.37 9.18
C SER A 115 -5.47 -11.59 9.12
N LYS A 116 -5.42 -10.30 8.77
CA LYS A 116 -6.63 -9.48 8.56
C LYS A 116 -7.51 -10.02 7.44
N ILE A 117 -6.92 -10.54 6.37
CA ILE A 117 -7.65 -11.18 5.26
C ILE A 117 -8.34 -12.46 5.76
N HIS A 118 -7.63 -13.34 6.46
CA HIS A 118 -8.20 -14.55 7.05
C HIS A 118 -9.35 -14.24 8.01
N PHE A 119 -9.18 -13.24 8.87
CA PHE A 119 -10.25 -12.77 9.75
C PHE A 119 -11.50 -12.33 8.98
N LYS A 120 -11.34 -11.56 7.88
CA LYS A 120 -12.46 -11.11 7.04
C LYS A 120 -13.15 -12.26 6.30
N LEU A 121 -12.43 -13.34 6.02
CA LEU A 121 -12.97 -14.56 5.44
C LEU A 121 -13.57 -15.52 6.49
N SER A 122 -13.59 -15.15 7.77
CA SER A 122 -13.99 -16.02 8.89
C SER A 122 -13.11 -17.27 9.07
N SER A 123 -11.91 -17.26 8.49
CA SER A 123 -10.85 -18.26 8.72
C SER A 123 -10.07 -17.90 9.99
N TYR A 124 -10.73 -17.97 11.15
CA TYR A 124 -10.16 -17.48 12.41
C TYR A 124 -8.88 -18.23 12.82
N GLU A 125 -8.81 -19.52 12.53
CA GLU A 125 -7.68 -20.38 12.90
C GLU A 125 -6.42 -19.96 12.15
N ASP A 126 -6.54 -19.77 10.83
CA ASP A 126 -5.43 -19.29 10.00
C ASP A 126 -4.98 -17.90 10.43
N SER A 127 -5.95 -17.02 10.76
CA SER A 127 -5.65 -15.68 11.28
C SER A 127 -4.89 -15.73 12.60
N LEU A 128 -5.22 -16.66 13.50
CA LEU A 128 -4.52 -16.82 14.78
C LEU A 128 -3.10 -17.33 14.55
N ILE A 129 -2.91 -18.30 13.65
CA ILE A 129 -1.59 -18.83 13.30
C ILE A 129 -0.66 -17.69 12.83
N ASP A 130 -1.14 -16.83 11.93
CA ASP A 130 -0.35 -15.70 11.43
C ASP A 130 0.02 -14.70 12.55
N LEU A 131 -0.92 -14.38 13.45
CA LEU A 131 -0.69 -13.44 14.55
C LEU A 131 0.24 -14.03 15.64
N GLU A 132 0.10 -15.31 15.96
CA GLU A 132 1.00 -16.02 16.89
C GLU A 132 2.40 -16.16 16.31
N TYR A 133 2.52 -16.39 15.00
CA TYR A 133 3.80 -16.35 14.30
C TYR A 133 4.47 -14.98 14.46
N LEU A 134 3.74 -13.88 14.23
CA LEU A 134 4.27 -12.53 14.43
C LEU A 134 4.68 -12.29 15.89
N LEU A 135 3.82 -12.65 16.84
CA LEU A 135 4.09 -12.44 18.26
C LEU A 135 5.31 -13.24 18.74
N SER A 136 5.52 -14.44 18.20
CA SER A 136 6.64 -15.31 18.60
C SER A 136 7.98 -14.87 18.03
N ASN A 137 8.00 -14.33 16.81
CA ASN A 137 9.22 -13.88 16.13
C ASN A 137 9.57 -12.41 16.41
N TYR A 138 8.60 -11.57 16.76
CA TYR A 138 8.77 -10.12 16.96
C TYR A 138 8.29 -9.66 18.35
N LYS A 139 8.71 -10.39 19.39
CA LYS A 139 8.26 -10.23 20.79
C LYS A 139 8.47 -8.83 21.39
N ASP A 140 9.53 -8.14 21.00
CA ASP A 140 9.93 -6.85 21.58
C ASP A 140 9.53 -5.65 20.71
N SER A 141 8.62 -5.86 19.74
CA SER A 141 8.09 -4.77 18.94
C SER A 141 7.03 -3.97 19.72
N ASP A 142 6.95 -2.67 19.43
CA ASP A 142 5.85 -1.80 19.90
C ASP A 142 4.46 -2.32 19.48
N TYR A 143 4.43 -3.26 18.52
CA TYR A 143 3.22 -3.91 18.00
C TYR A 143 2.76 -5.11 18.84
N SER A 144 3.56 -5.60 19.79
CA SER A 144 3.24 -6.82 20.55
C SER A 144 1.90 -6.73 21.31
N ASP A 145 1.57 -5.57 21.87
CA ASP A 145 0.29 -5.35 22.56
C ASP A 145 -0.88 -5.26 21.58
N ILE A 146 -0.67 -4.73 20.37
CA ILE A 146 -1.66 -4.72 19.29
C ILE A 146 -1.95 -6.16 18.84
N LEU A 147 -0.91 -6.99 18.67
CA LEU A 147 -1.07 -8.39 18.29
C LEU A 147 -1.81 -9.18 19.36
N LYS A 148 -1.47 -9.00 20.65
CA LYS A 148 -2.21 -9.63 21.76
C LYS A 148 -3.68 -9.22 21.77
N PHE A 149 -3.97 -7.93 21.53
CA PHE A 149 -5.34 -7.43 21.46
C PHE A 149 -6.12 -8.06 20.29
N GLU A 150 -5.52 -8.13 19.09
CA GLU A 150 -6.16 -8.77 17.94
C GLU A 150 -6.41 -10.27 18.17
N ILE A 151 -5.47 -11.00 18.76
CA ILE A 151 -5.65 -12.41 19.15
C ILE A 151 -6.84 -12.57 20.12
N GLN A 152 -6.90 -11.74 21.16
CA GLN A 152 -8.01 -11.77 22.13
C GLN A 152 -9.35 -11.49 21.45
N LYS A 153 -9.39 -10.50 20.56
CA LYS A 153 -10.58 -10.16 19.77
C LYS A 153 -11.04 -11.32 18.90
N ILE A 154 -10.13 -12.03 18.23
CA ILE A 154 -10.50 -13.19 17.40
C ILE A 154 -11.07 -14.32 18.28
N ASN A 155 -10.42 -14.61 19.41
CA ASN A 155 -10.91 -15.65 20.33
C ASN A 155 -12.33 -15.33 20.85
N LEU A 156 -12.66 -14.05 21.06
CA LEU A 156 -14.01 -13.65 21.46
C LEU A 156 -15.05 -13.87 20.35
N VAL A 157 -14.70 -13.54 19.09
CA VAL A 157 -15.64 -13.63 17.95
C VAL A 157 -15.81 -15.06 17.47
N LYS A 158 -14.77 -15.89 17.56
CA LYS A 158 -14.80 -17.29 17.12
C LYS A 158 -15.80 -18.15 17.90
N ASP A 159 -16.04 -17.80 19.16
CA ASP A 159 -16.92 -18.55 20.07
C ASP A 159 -18.41 -18.14 19.95
N GLU A 160 -18.75 -17.16 19.10
CA GLU A 160 -20.12 -16.73 18.78
C GLU A 160 -20.73 -17.48 17.58
#